data_AF-A0AAJ2QDA2-F1
#
_entry.id   AF-A0AAJ2QDA2-F1
#
_cell.length_a   1.000
_cell.length_b   1.000
_cell.length_c   1.000
_cell.angle_alpha   90.00
_cell.angle_beta   90.00
_cell.angle_gamma   90.00
#
_symmetry.space_group_name_H-M   'P 1'
#
loop_
_entity.id
_entity.type
_entity.pdbx_description
1 polymer ?
#
loop_
_entity_poly.entity_id
_entity_poly.type
_entity_poly.pdbx_seq_one_letter_code
_entity_poly.pdbx_strand_id
1 'polypeptide(L)'
;MKNLPDTDETLLIRTDHSDEAAWQALLTAVTTPNTNGFLANIHVVDDVAYSDLTTEQAVSVARARGDLLIVADTTALTGPEMPLLAVLPFHEDEDDDYDEDEDEDDETKQEHGELRVIAAELWSIENNISLANMDWEDFVNAADEGVFRGF
;
A
#
# COMPACT_ATOMS: atom_id res chain seq x y z
N MET A 1 -13.18 -10.55 10.74
CA MET A 1 -13.32 -9.21 10.14
C MET A 1 -14.62 -9.16 9.36
N LYS A 2 -15.19 -7.97 9.17
CA LYS A 2 -16.30 -7.77 8.23
C LYS A 2 -15.79 -8.02 6.80
N ASN A 3 -16.68 -8.40 5.90
CA ASN A 3 -16.31 -8.54 4.49
C ASN A 3 -15.89 -7.18 3.95
N LEU A 4 -14.75 -7.15 3.27
CA LEU A 4 -14.29 -5.97 2.56
C LEU A 4 -15.17 -5.70 1.33
N PRO A 5 -15.21 -4.46 0.82
CA PRO A 5 -15.89 -4.15 -0.43
C PRO A 5 -15.38 -5.01 -1.59
N ASP A 6 -16.33 -5.48 -2.39
CA ASP A 6 -16.07 -6.15 -3.67
C ASP A 6 -16.01 -5.07 -4.76
N THR A 7 -14.79 -4.61 -5.04
CA THR A 7 -14.47 -3.52 -5.98
C THR A 7 -13.09 -3.76 -6.58
N ASP A 8 -12.90 -3.30 -7.81
CA ASP A 8 -11.62 -3.31 -8.53
C ASP A 8 -10.73 -2.09 -8.15
N GLU A 9 -11.25 -1.16 -7.35
CA GLU A 9 -10.50 -0.03 -6.81
C GLU A 9 -9.53 -0.49 -5.70
N THR A 10 -8.35 0.15 -5.63
CA THR A 10 -7.38 -0.09 -4.56
C THR A 10 -7.97 0.33 -3.21
N LEU A 11 -7.97 -0.55 -2.21
CA LEU A 11 -8.55 -0.21 -0.92
C LEU A 11 -7.62 0.71 -0.11
N LEU A 12 -8.17 1.81 0.40
CA LEU A 12 -7.56 2.66 1.43
C LEU A 12 -8.28 2.43 2.76
N ILE A 13 -7.68 1.65 3.66
CA ILE A 13 -8.27 1.30 4.96
C ILE A 13 -7.78 2.25 6.05
N ARG A 14 -8.70 2.94 6.72
CA ARG A 14 -8.41 3.73 7.92
C ARG A 14 -8.29 2.82 9.13
N THR A 15 -7.18 2.91 9.84
CA THR A 15 -6.92 2.08 11.04
C THR A 15 -6.75 2.92 12.30
N ASP A 16 -6.41 4.20 12.16
CA ASP A 16 -6.44 5.17 13.25
C ASP A 16 -7.67 6.10 13.14
N HIS A 17 -8.52 6.07 14.18
CA HIS A 17 -9.75 6.86 14.29
C HIS A 17 -9.65 7.95 15.37
N SER A 18 -8.44 8.27 15.86
CA SER A 18 -8.21 9.20 16.95
C SER A 18 -8.37 10.68 16.56
N ASP A 19 -8.14 11.01 15.27
CA ASP A 19 -8.22 12.38 14.76
C ASP A 19 -9.00 12.42 13.43
N GLU A 20 -10.19 13.02 13.50
CA GLU A 20 -11.05 13.20 12.33
C GLU A 20 -10.57 14.33 11.41
N ALA A 21 -9.96 15.38 11.96
CA ALA A 21 -9.47 16.50 11.14
C ALA A 21 -8.25 16.08 10.32
N ALA A 22 -7.34 15.31 10.91
CA ALA A 22 -6.20 14.72 10.20
C ALA A 22 -6.68 13.75 9.10
N TRP A 23 -7.70 12.93 9.39
CA TRP A 23 -8.30 12.06 8.40
C TRP A 23 -8.88 12.80 7.19
N GLN A 24 -9.66 13.87 7.43
CA GLN A 24 -10.21 14.69 6.35
C GLN A 24 -9.10 15.40 5.54
N ALA A 25 -8.00 15.80 6.18
CA ALA A 25 -6.83 16.36 5.49
C ALA A 25 -6.15 15.32 4.58
N LEU A 26 -6.00 14.08 5.06
CA LEU A 26 -5.46 12.97 4.28
C LEU A 26 -6.35 12.66 3.08
N LEU A 27 -7.67 12.53 3.29
CA LEU A 27 -8.63 12.33 2.20
C LEU A 27 -8.55 13.44 1.16
N THR A 28 -8.42 14.69 1.60
CA THR A 28 -8.23 15.83 0.69
C THR A 28 -6.95 15.68 -0.11
N ALA A 29 -5.84 15.28 0.50
CA ALA A 29 -4.57 15.12 -0.18
C ALA A 29 -4.62 14.01 -1.25
N VAL A 30 -5.17 12.83 -0.93
CA VAL A 30 -5.24 11.71 -1.88
C VAL A 30 -6.29 11.89 -2.98
N THR A 31 -7.25 12.79 -2.80
CA THR A 31 -8.28 13.12 -3.80
C THR A 31 -8.01 14.44 -4.55
N THR A 32 -6.89 15.11 -4.26
CA THR A 32 -6.45 16.30 -5.01
C THR A 32 -5.55 15.87 -6.17
N PRO A 33 -5.92 16.13 -7.43
CA PRO A 33 -5.08 15.75 -8.56
C PRO A 33 -3.72 16.45 -8.52
N ASN A 34 -2.68 15.75 -8.99
CA ASN A 34 -1.38 16.39 -9.18
C ASN A 34 -1.43 17.41 -10.34
N THR A 35 -0.30 18.06 -10.63
CA THR A 35 -0.20 19.10 -11.69
C THR A 35 -0.56 18.60 -13.09
N ASN A 36 -0.48 17.29 -13.32
CA ASN A 36 -0.83 16.63 -14.58
C ASN A 36 -2.26 16.06 -14.57
N GLY A 37 -2.99 16.20 -13.47
CA GLY A 37 -4.37 15.72 -13.32
C GLY A 37 -4.50 14.25 -12.90
N PHE A 38 -3.41 13.61 -12.46
CA PHE A 38 -3.45 12.22 -11.98
C PHE A 38 -3.97 12.12 -10.55
N LEU A 39 -4.68 11.02 -10.29
CA LEU A 39 -5.22 10.60 -8.99
C LEU A 39 -5.08 9.09 -8.83
N ALA A 40 -5.03 8.61 -7.59
CA ALA A 40 -5.14 7.19 -7.29
C ALA A 40 -6.60 6.74 -7.43
N ASN A 41 -6.82 5.55 -8.00
CA ASN A 41 -8.13 4.92 -8.08
C ASN A 41 -8.43 4.13 -6.81
N ILE A 42 -8.95 4.81 -5.78
CA ILE A 42 -9.09 4.25 -4.43
C ILE A 42 -10.53 4.12 -3.95
N HIS A 43 -10.78 3.06 -3.17
CA HIS A 43 -11.99 2.89 -2.37
C HIS A 43 -11.68 3.04 -0.89
N VAL A 44 -12.29 4.04 -0.26
CA VAL A 44 -12.07 4.34 1.16
C VAL A 44 -12.87 3.40 2.05
N VAL A 45 -12.18 2.73 2.98
CA VAL A 45 -12.78 1.88 4.03
C VAL A 45 -12.57 2.57 5.38
N ASP A 46 -13.59 3.33 5.81
CA ASP A 46 -13.67 4.01 7.11
C ASP A 46 -14.68 3.28 8.00
N ASP A 47 -14.25 2.17 8.61
CA ASP A 47 -15.06 1.37 9.52
C ASP A 47 -14.21 0.96 10.73
N VAL A 48 -14.68 1.32 11.92
CA VAL A 48 -14.01 1.05 13.21
C VAL A 48 -13.73 -0.44 13.46
N ALA A 49 -14.33 -1.35 12.71
CA ALA A 49 -14.00 -2.76 12.71
C ALA A 49 -12.58 -3.08 12.21
N TYR A 50 -11.92 -2.13 11.53
CA TYR A 50 -10.55 -2.21 11.03
C TYR A 50 -9.56 -1.35 11.83
N SER A 51 -9.99 -0.79 12.96
CA SER A 51 -9.08 -0.07 13.87
C SER A 51 -7.93 -0.96 14.33
N ASP A 52 -6.75 -0.37 14.46
CA ASP A 52 -5.54 -1.02 14.97
C ASP A 52 -5.13 -2.29 14.21
N LEU A 53 -5.52 -2.39 12.93
CA LEU A 53 -5.03 -3.41 12.00
C LEU A 53 -3.50 -3.45 12.03
N THR A 54 -2.94 -4.61 12.34
CA THR A 54 -1.48 -4.81 12.27
C THR A 54 -1.04 -4.97 10.82
N THR A 55 0.25 -4.76 10.56
CA THR A 55 0.85 -5.00 9.26
C THR A 55 0.59 -6.44 8.77
N GLU A 56 0.74 -7.46 9.62
CA GLU A 56 0.52 -8.85 9.24
C GLU A 56 -0.95 -9.13 8.86
N GLN A 57 -1.88 -8.45 9.51
CA GLN A 57 -3.30 -8.52 9.15
C GLN A 57 -3.57 -7.79 7.83
N ALA A 58 -2.94 -6.64 7.59
CA ALA A 58 -3.01 -5.94 6.32
C ALA A 58 -2.45 -6.79 5.17
N VAL A 59 -1.31 -7.46 5.37
CA VAL A 59 -0.75 -8.42 4.41
C VAL A 59 -1.73 -9.57 4.15
N SER A 60 -2.32 -10.14 5.20
CA SER A 60 -3.32 -11.21 5.05
C SER A 60 -4.54 -10.75 4.23
N VAL A 61 -4.97 -9.50 4.43
CA VAL A 61 -6.04 -8.88 3.63
C VAL A 61 -5.60 -8.69 2.18
N ALA A 62 -4.41 -8.15 1.95
CA ALA A 62 -3.88 -7.89 0.61
C ALA A 62 -3.74 -9.20 -0.17
N ARG A 63 -3.15 -10.24 0.43
CA ARG A 63 -3.04 -11.60 -0.16
C ARG A 63 -4.39 -12.22 -0.48
N ALA A 64 -5.39 -12.07 0.40
CA ALA A 64 -6.72 -12.59 0.15
C ALA A 64 -7.43 -11.90 -1.03
N ARG A 65 -7.03 -10.66 -1.35
CA ARG A 65 -7.51 -9.92 -2.53
C ARG A 65 -6.67 -10.20 -3.78
N GLY A 66 -5.36 -10.39 -3.61
CA GLY A 66 -4.39 -10.51 -4.69
C GLY A 66 -3.87 -9.18 -5.22
N ASP A 67 -4.19 -8.06 -4.56
CA ASP A 67 -3.91 -6.71 -5.07
C ASP A 67 -3.29 -5.80 -4.00
N LEU A 68 -2.80 -4.63 -4.44
CA LEU A 68 -2.31 -3.55 -3.59
C LEU A 68 -3.35 -3.14 -2.52
N LEU A 69 -2.87 -2.97 -1.29
CA LEU A 69 -3.64 -2.46 -0.16
C LEU A 69 -2.96 -1.23 0.42
N ILE A 70 -3.73 -0.18 0.70
CA ILE A 70 -3.25 1.03 1.35
C ILE A 70 -3.82 1.13 2.76
N VAL A 71 -2.96 1.41 3.72
CA VAL A 71 -3.31 1.57 5.13
C VAL A 71 -3.02 3.00 5.60
N ALA A 72 -4.05 3.65 6.14
CA ALA A 72 -3.96 4.93 6.84
C ALA A 72 -3.93 4.69 8.36
N ASP A 73 -2.74 4.48 8.90
CA ASP A 73 -2.47 4.28 10.32
C ASP A 73 -2.08 5.58 11.03
N THR A 74 -1.70 5.46 12.31
CA THR A 74 -1.27 6.60 13.13
C THR A 74 -0.13 7.37 12.49
N THR A 75 0.81 6.68 11.82
CA THR A 75 1.94 7.33 11.15
C THR A 75 1.44 8.17 9.96
N ALA A 76 0.45 7.70 9.20
CA ALA A 76 -0.16 8.48 8.14
C ALA A 76 -0.92 9.72 8.64
N LEU A 77 -1.57 9.65 9.81
CA LEU A 77 -2.35 10.78 10.35
C LEU A 77 -1.51 11.80 11.13
N THR A 78 -0.38 11.39 11.69
CA THR A 78 0.45 12.25 12.55
C THR A 78 1.78 12.67 11.91
N GLY A 79 2.23 11.92 10.90
CA GLY A 79 3.49 12.15 10.22
C GLY A 79 3.44 13.32 9.24
N PRO A 80 4.58 14.01 9.01
CA PRO A 80 4.68 15.00 7.95
C PRO A 80 4.41 14.33 6.59
N GLU A 81 3.73 15.03 5.68
CA GLU A 81 3.41 14.52 4.33
C GLU A 81 2.42 13.33 4.28
N MET A 82 1.89 12.93 5.44
CA MET A 82 0.88 11.87 5.60
C MET A 82 1.30 10.53 4.94
N PRO A 83 2.39 9.89 5.41
CA PRO A 83 2.95 8.70 4.80
C PRO A 83 2.06 7.46 5.02
N LEU A 84 1.30 7.12 3.99
CA LEU A 84 0.47 5.93 3.90
C LEU A 84 1.34 4.69 3.77
N LEU A 85 0.90 3.56 4.33
CA LEU A 85 1.55 2.27 4.14
C LEU A 85 0.91 1.56 2.94
N ALA A 86 1.70 1.34 1.90
CA ALA A 86 1.37 0.47 0.78
C ALA A 86 1.85 -0.96 1.08
N VAL A 87 0.97 -1.94 0.89
CA VAL A 87 1.25 -3.36 1.08
C VAL A 87 0.89 -4.10 -0.20
N LEU A 88 1.86 -4.74 -0.83
CA LEU A 88 1.69 -5.50 -2.06
C LEU A 88 1.99 -6.99 -1.79
N PRO A 89 1.02 -7.90 -1.96
CA PRO A 89 1.31 -9.33 -1.89
C PRO A 89 2.13 -9.74 -3.12
N PHE A 90 3.15 -10.58 -2.95
CA PHE A 90 3.80 -11.22 -4.08
C PHE A 90 3.14 -12.57 -4.34
N HIS A 91 3.03 -12.96 -5.61
CA HIS A 91 2.57 -14.29 -5.97
C HIS A 91 3.67 -15.30 -5.63
N GLU A 92 3.30 -16.36 -4.92
CA GLU A 92 4.11 -17.58 -4.92
C GLU A 92 3.96 -18.14 -6.34
N ASP A 93 4.94 -17.91 -7.21
CA ASP A 93 4.94 -18.54 -8.53
C ASP A 93 4.91 -20.06 -8.33
N GLU A 94 3.81 -20.72 -8.71
CA GLU A 94 3.69 -22.20 -8.70
C GLU A 94 4.68 -22.87 -9.70
N ASP A 95 5.38 -22.07 -10.52
CA ASP A 95 6.24 -22.49 -11.63
C ASP A 95 7.74 -22.18 -11.39
N ASP A 96 8.19 -22.00 -10.14
CA ASP A 96 9.63 -22.01 -9.80
C ASP A 96 10.19 -23.45 -9.86
N ASP A 97 10.16 -24.08 -11.04
CA ASP A 97 10.96 -25.27 -11.40
C ASP A 97 12.43 -24.85 -11.69
N TYR A 98 12.94 -23.90 -10.91
CA TYR A 98 14.35 -23.55 -10.88
C TYR A 98 15.07 -24.62 -10.07
N ASP A 99 15.93 -25.38 -10.76
CA ASP A 99 16.80 -26.40 -10.18
C ASP A 99 17.38 -25.96 -8.83
N GLU A 100 17.15 -26.80 -7.82
CA GLU A 100 17.54 -26.67 -6.40
C GLU A 100 19.07 -26.80 -6.22
N ASP A 101 19.85 -26.04 -6.98
CA ASP A 101 21.32 -26.08 -7.03
C ASP A 101 21.94 -24.66 -6.96
N GLU A 102 21.36 -23.73 -6.18
CA GLU A 102 22.09 -22.53 -5.74
C GLU A 102 22.09 -22.43 -4.21
N ASP A 103 23.27 -22.76 -3.67
CA ASP A 103 23.89 -22.43 -2.39
C ASP A 103 23.01 -21.83 -1.26
N GLU A 104 23.12 -22.47 -0.09
CA GLU A 104 22.63 -22.04 1.23
C GLU A 104 22.98 -20.57 1.56
N ASP A 105 22.09 -19.63 1.20
CA ASP A 105 21.77 -18.47 2.03
C ASP A 105 20.23 -18.45 2.15
N ASP A 106 19.75 -18.89 3.32
CA ASP A 106 18.34 -18.92 3.75
C ASP A 106 17.79 -17.48 3.92
N GLU A 107 17.80 -16.71 2.83
CA GLU A 107 16.98 -15.51 2.71
C GLU A 107 15.56 -15.98 2.43
N THR A 108 14.74 -16.05 3.49
CA THR A 108 13.30 -16.24 3.37
C THR A 108 12.78 -15.37 2.22
N LYS A 109 12.28 -15.96 1.13
CA LYS A 109 11.65 -15.23 0.03
C LYS A 109 10.62 -14.28 0.65
N GLN A 110 10.79 -12.97 0.47
CA GLN A 110 9.82 -12.01 0.97
C GLN A 110 8.50 -12.29 0.25
N GLU A 111 7.43 -12.57 1.00
CA GLU A 111 6.12 -12.95 0.47
C GLU A 111 5.24 -11.73 0.13
N HIS A 112 5.70 -10.53 0.49
CA HIS A 112 5.01 -9.27 0.27
C HIS A 112 5.98 -8.09 0.36
N GLY A 113 5.61 -6.97 -0.26
CA GLY A 113 6.29 -5.68 -0.17
C GLY A 113 5.56 -4.72 0.76
N GLU A 114 6.32 -3.95 1.54
CA GLU A 114 5.81 -2.85 2.36
C GLU A 114 6.59 -1.57 2.05
N LEU A 115 5.88 -0.48 1.78
CA LEU A 115 6.50 0.80 1.48
C LEU A 115 5.65 1.96 1.99
N ARG A 116 6.29 2.96 2.59
CA ARG A 116 5.60 4.22 2.90
C ARG A 116 5.57 5.10 1.67
N VAL A 117 4.43 5.72 1.40
CA VAL A 117 4.23 6.67 0.31
C VAL A 117 3.54 7.92 0.84
N ILE A 118 4.06 9.10 0.53
CA ILE A 118 3.38 10.35 0.93
C ILE A 118 2.03 10.45 0.22
N ALA A 119 1.03 11.02 0.89
CA ALA A 119 -0.33 11.08 0.34
C ALA A 119 -0.41 11.74 -1.04
N ALA A 120 0.45 12.73 -1.31
CA ALA A 120 0.52 13.44 -2.59
C ALA A 120 1.06 12.58 -3.76
N GLU A 121 1.77 11.48 -3.47
CA GLU A 121 2.39 10.60 -4.47
C GLU A 121 1.75 9.21 -4.51
N LEU A 122 0.67 9.00 -3.77
CA LEU A 122 -0.08 7.74 -3.80
C LEU A 122 -0.56 7.38 -5.22
N TRP A 123 -0.93 8.37 -6.02
CA TRP A 123 -1.34 8.16 -7.42
C TRP A 123 -0.25 7.44 -8.24
N SER A 124 1.03 7.69 -7.94
CA SER A 124 2.14 7.16 -8.73
C SER A 124 2.32 5.67 -8.48
N ILE A 125 2.31 5.24 -7.21
CA ILE A 125 2.40 3.82 -6.88
C ILE A 125 1.13 3.07 -7.31
N GLU A 126 -0.06 3.62 -7.02
CA GLU A 126 -1.32 2.95 -7.30
C GLU A 126 -1.53 2.75 -8.80
N ASN A 127 -1.43 3.81 -9.61
CA ASN A 127 -1.68 3.67 -11.05
C ASN A 127 -0.67 2.74 -11.73
N ASN A 128 0.61 2.79 -11.35
CA ASN A 128 1.62 1.99 -12.03
C ASN A 128 1.57 0.52 -11.63
N ILE A 129 1.32 0.21 -10.36
CA ILE A 129 1.20 -1.18 -9.89
C ILE A 129 -0.11 -1.79 -10.42
N SER A 130 -1.24 -1.10 -10.27
CA SER A 130 -2.55 -1.59 -10.75
C SER A 130 -2.61 -1.78 -12.28
N LEU A 131 -1.81 -1.04 -13.05
CA LEU A 131 -1.73 -1.15 -14.51
C LEU A 131 -0.52 -1.96 -15.01
N ALA A 132 0.30 -2.51 -14.10
CA ALA A 132 1.55 -3.20 -14.43
C ALA A 132 2.49 -2.40 -15.35
N ASN A 133 2.61 -1.09 -15.11
CA ASN A 133 3.52 -0.20 -15.86
C ASN A 133 4.95 -0.20 -15.30
N MET A 134 5.11 -0.46 -14.00
CA MET A 134 6.40 -0.45 -13.28
C MET A 134 6.38 -1.52 -12.18
N ASP A 135 7.56 -2.02 -11.84
CA ASP A 135 7.72 -3.03 -10.79
C ASP A 135 7.82 -2.38 -9.41
N TRP A 136 7.56 -3.16 -8.35
CA TRP A 136 7.57 -2.67 -6.97
C TRP A 136 8.96 -2.14 -6.55
N GLU A 137 10.02 -2.79 -7.01
CA GLU A 137 11.41 -2.47 -6.71
C GLU A 137 11.80 -1.08 -7.19
N ASP A 138 11.19 -0.58 -8.27
CA ASP A 138 11.45 0.79 -8.76
C ASP A 138 11.03 1.83 -7.72
N PHE A 139 9.91 1.61 -7.03
CA PHE A 139 9.43 2.50 -5.96
C PHE A 139 10.27 2.38 -4.70
N VAL A 140 10.65 1.16 -4.32
CA VAL A 140 11.51 0.91 -3.15
C VAL A 140 12.89 1.58 -3.35
N ASN A 141 13.48 1.44 -4.53
CA ASN A 141 14.77 2.04 -4.85
C ASN A 141 14.73 3.57 -4.93
N ALA A 142 13.57 4.15 -5.29
CA ALA A 142 13.35 5.59 -5.30
C ALA A 142 13.01 6.17 -3.92
N ALA A 143 12.71 5.33 -2.92
CA ALA A 143 12.32 5.79 -1.60
C ALA A 143 13.50 6.38 -0.82
N ASP A 144 13.25 7.52 -0.16
CA ASP A 144 14.21 8.16 0.73
C ASP A 144 13.82 7.89 2.18
N GLU A 145 14.75 7.31 2.95
CA GLU A 145 14.52 6.82 4.32
C GLU A 145 13.29 5.88 4.42
N GLY A 146 13.07 5.05 3.38
CA GLY A 146 11.94 4.12 3.32
C GLY A 146 10.58 4.76 3.02
N VAL A 147 10.56 6.04 2.62
CA VAL A 147 9.35 6.75 2.19
C VAL A 147 9.49 7.22 0.74
N PHE A 148 8.61 6.73 -0.13
CA PHE A 148 8.49 7.18 -1.51
C PHE A 148 7.84 8.57 -1.58
N ARG A 149 8.56 9.50 -2.22
CA ARG A 149 8.18 10.92 -2.38
C ARG A 149 8.12 11.37 -3.85
N GLY A 150 8.04 10.41 -4.78
CA GLY A 150 8.13 10.66 -6.21
C GLY A 150 9.52 10.35 -6.78
N PHE A 151 9.62 10.41 -8.11
CA PHE A 151 10.86 10.21 -8.89
C PHE A 151 11.58 11.53 -9.19
#